data_AF-A0A8J8F7X4-F1
#
_entry.id   AF-A0A8J8F7X4-F1
#
_cell.length_a   1.000
_cell.length_b   1.000
_cell.length_c   1.000
_cell.angle_alpha   90.00
_cell.angle_beta   90.00
_cell.angle_gamma   90.00
#
_symmetry.space_group_name_H-M   'P 1'
#
loop_
_entity.id
_entity.type
_entity.pdbx_description
1 polymer ?
#
loop_
_entity_poly.entity_id
_entity_poly.type
_entity_poly.pdbx_seq_one_letter_code
_entity_poly.pdbx_strand_id
1 'polypeptide(L)' 'NLSKRLAYICDVFFDLSADRMGEAVVVKFAVPKIRGGQPLMRHIRLKIAVDGVEIDASRDIA' A
#
# COMPACT_ATOMS: atom_id res chain seq x y z
N ASN A 1 -20.60 14.77 4.41
CA ASN A 1 -19.49 13.83 4.75
C ASN A 1 -18.75 13.46 3.46
N LEU A 2 -17.64 14.16 3.17
CA LEU A 2 -16.89 14.06 1.90
C LEU A 2 -16.30 12.66 1.67
N SER A 3 -15.79 12.02 2.72
CA SER A 3 -15.14 10.70 2.65
C SER A 3 -16.09 9.62 2.14
N LYS A 4 -17.36 9.63 2.59
CA LYS A 4 -18.38 8.72 2.07
C LYS A 4 -18.67 8.94 0.58
N ARG A 5 -18.66 10.20 0.13
CA ARG A 5 -18.89 10.54 -1.27
C ARG A 5 -17.73 10.06 -2.14
N LEU A 6 -16.49 10.29 -1.73
CA LEU A 6 -15.31 9.75 -2.41
C LEU A 6 -15.34 8.22 -2.47
N ALA A 7 -15.72 7.58 -1.36
CA ALA A 7 -15.87 6.13 -1.29
C ALA A 7 -17.04 5.58 -2.13
N TYR A 8 -17.93 6.42 -2.65
CA TYR A 8 -18.94 5.97 -3.61
C TYR A 8 -18.42 6.06 -5.06
N ILE A 9 -17.69 7.13 -5.38
CA ILE A 9 -17.34 7.47 -6.76
C ILE A 9 -16.10 6.70 -7.23
N CYS A 10 -15.10 6.49 -6.37
CA CYS A 10 -13.85 5.83 -6.77
C CYS A 10 -14.02 4.31 -6.90
N ASP A 11 -13.23 3.64 -7.73
CA ASP A 11 -13.17 2.17 -7.77
C ASP A 11 -12.14 1.62 -6.79
N VAL A 12 -11.04 2.34 -6.60
CA VAL A 12 -9.88 1.88 -5.83
C VAL A 12 -9.38 2.98 -4.90
N PHE A 13 -8.97 2.60 -3.69
CA PHE A 13 -8.19 3.44 -2.78
C PHE A 13 -6.85 2.78 -2.51
N PHE A 14 -5.78 3.52 -2.78
CA PHE A 14 -4.42 3.16 -2.38
C PHE A 14 -4.05 3.95 -1.14
N ASP A 15 -3.53 3.23 -0.15
CA ASP A 15 -2.92 3.81 1.05
C ASP A 15 -1.42 3.57 0.96
N LEU A 16 -0.64 4.64 0.88
CA LEU A 16 0.80 4.62 0.69
C LEU A 16 1.43 5.53 1.74
N SER A 17 2.36 4.98 2.53
CA SER A 17 3.17 5.75 3.48
C SER A 17 4.64 5.35 3.36
N ALA A 18 5.53 6.29 3.66
CA ALA A 18 6.96 6.06 3.65
C ALA A 18 7.56 6.56 4.96
N ASP A 19 8.24 5.67 5.66
CA ASP A 19 8.93 5.96 6.91
C ASP A 19 10.44 5.83 6.71
N ARG A 20 11.21 6.80 7.23
CA ARG A 20 12.66 6.69 7.26
C ARG A 20 13.10 5.93 8.51
N MET A 21 13.81 4.82 8.33
CA MET A 21 14.38 4.01 9.41
C MET A 21 15.89 3.99 9.27
N GLY A 22 16.57 4.95 9.92
CA GLY A 22 18.00 5.19 9.75
C GLY A 22 18.31 5.67 8.33
N GLU A 23 19.10 4.88 7.61
CA GLU A 23 19.46 5.14 6.20
C GLU A 23 18.47 4.52 5.20
N ALA A 24 17.60 3.62 5.66
CA ALA A 24 16.61 2.98 4.80
C ALA A 24 15.31 3.79 4.75
N VAL A 25 14.65 3.76 3.58
CA VAL A 25 13.26 4.19 3.41
C VAL A 25 12.39 2.95 3.32
N VAL A 26 11.42 2.82 4.22
CA VAL A 26 10.45 1.72 4.23
C VAL A 26 9.14 2.25 3.68
N VAL A 27 8.71 1.72 2.54
CA VAL A 27 7.43 2.05 1.93
C VAL A 27 6.40 1.00 2.33
N LYS A 28 5.25 1.44 2.82
CA LYS A 28 4.09 0.61 3.19
C LYS A 28 2.95 0.90 2.23
N PHE A 29 2.30 -0.16 1.76
CA PHE A 29 1.22 -0.08 0.79
C PHE A 29 0.05 -0.97 1.19
N ALA A 30 -1.17 -0.43 1.10
CA ALA A 30 -2.41 -1.16 1.25
C ALA A 30 -3.42 -0.73 0.17
N VAL A 31 -4.41 -1.59 -0.07
CA VAL A 31 -5.54 -1.31 -0.97
C VAL A 31 -6.84 -1.50 -0.20
N PRO A 32 -7.24 -0.55 0.66
CA PRO A 32 -8.41 -0.71 1.53
C PRO A 32 -9.73 -0.81 0.75
N LYS A 33 -9.73 -0.40 -0.52
CA LYS A 33 -10.88 -0.53 -1.41
C LYS A 33 -10.40 -0.89 -2.81
N ILE A 34 -11.02 -1.92 -3.39
CA ILE A 34 -10.94 -2.26 -4.81
C ILE A 34 -12.29 -2.83 -5.26
N ARG A 35 -12.90 -2.27 -6.30
CA ARG A 35 -14.13 -2.82 -6.89
C ARG A 35 -13.78 -4.04 -7.73
N GLY A 36 -14.51 -5.14 -7.54
CA GLY A 36 -14.33 -6.37 -8.32
C GLY A 36 -13.14 -7.24 -7.93
N GLY A 37 -12.45 -6.91 -6.83
CA GLY A 37 -11.33 -7.70 -6.31
C GLY A 37 -11.37 -7.80 -4.78
N GLN A 38 -10.40 -8.54 -4.21
CA GLN A 38 -10.23 -8.61 -2.77
C GLN A 38 -9.35 -7.46 -2.27
N PRO A 39 -9.81 -6.62 -1.32
CA PRO A 39 -8.99 -5.57 -0.73
C PRO A 39 -7.74 -6.11 -0.04
N LEU A 40 -6.63 -5.38 -0.18
CA LEU A 40 -5.41 -5.61 0.59
C LEU A 40 -5.47 -4.76 1.85
N MET A 41 -6.05 -5.31 2.91
CA MET A 41 -6.30 -4.57 4.16
C MET A 41 -5.05 -4.40 5.03
N ARG A 42 -4.08 -5.31 4.90
CA ARG A 42 -2.80 -5.25 5.63
C ARG A 42 -1.77 -4.52 4.78
N HIS A 43 -1.00 -3.61 5.39
CA HIS A 43 0.13 -3.01 4.72
C HIS A 43 1.17 -4.07 4.36
N ILE A 44 1.53 -4.14 3.08
CA ILE A 44 2.74 -4.83 2.60
C ILE A 44 3.88 -3.83 2.50
N ARG A 45 5.11 -4.31 2.54
CA ARG A 45 6.29 -3.47 2.28
C ARG A 45 6.64 -3.50 0.82
N LEU A 46 7.06 -2.35 0.32
CA LEU A 46 7.58 -2.18 -1.02
C LEU A 46 9.06 -1.75 -0.95
N LYS A 47 9.85 -2.26 -1.87
CA LYS A 47 11.21 -1.81 -2.13
C LYS A 47 11.24 -1.09 -3.47
N ILE A 48 11.84 0.09 -3.50
CA ILE A 48 12.09 0.83 -4.73
C ILE A 48 13.44 0.37 -5.28
N ALA A 49 13.41 -0.28 -6.44
CA ALA A 49 14.58 -0.73 -7.19
C ALA A 49 14.80 0.18 -8.42
N VAL A 50 15.95 0.02 -9.08
CA VAL A 50 16.30 0.83 -10.27
C VAL A 50 15.35 0.54 -11.44
N ASP A 51 14.85 -0.69 -11.52
CA ASP A 51 13.98 -1.21 -12.57
C ASP A 51 12.49 -1.19 -12.20
N GLY A 52 12.12 -0.82 -10.97
CA GLY A 52 10.73 -0.71 -10.58
C GLY A 52 10.45 -0.79 -9.08
N VAL A 53 9.26 -1.31 -8.77
CA VAL A 53 8.77 -1.50 -7.40
C VAL A 53 8.59 -2.98 -7.14
N GLU A 54 9.27 -3.48 -6.11
CA GLU A 54 9.22 -4.89 -5.70
C GLU A 54 8.48 -5.03 -4.37
N ILE A 55 7.85 -6.18 -4.15
CA ILE A 55 7.31 -6.54 -2.83
C ILE A 55 8.47 -6.98 -1.93
N ASP A 56 8.62 -6.33 -0.78
CA ASP A 56 9.59 -6.71 0.24
C ASP A 56 8.99 -7.76 1.19
N ALA A 57 9.29 -9.03 0.92
CA ALA A 57 8.89 -10.17 1.75
C ALA A 57 9.88 -10.50 2.88
N SER A 58 10.92 -9.68 3.10
CA SER A 58 11.99 -9.98 4.08
C SER A 58 11.51 -10.12 5.53
N ARG A 59 10.32 -9.61 5.85
CA ARG A 59 9.68 -9.72 7.18
C ARG A 59 8.44 -10.62 7.23
N ASP A 60 8.06 -11.25 6.13
CA ASP A 60 6.86 -12.11 6.02
C ASP A 60 7.22 -13.62 6.05
N ILE A 61 8.26 -14.00 6.79
CA ILE A 61 8.56 -15.40 7.16
C ILE A 61 8.17 -15.58 8.63
N ALA A 62 6.95 -16.06 8.88
CA ALA A 62 6.48 -16.56 10.16
C ALA A 62 5.71 -17.85 9.94
#